data_AF-A0A1F3YUB7-F1
#
_entry.id   AF-A0A1F3YUB7-F1
#
_cell.length_a   1.000
_cell.length_b   1.000
_cell.length_c   1.000
_cell.angle_alpha   90.00
_cell.angle_beta   90.00
_cell.angle_gamma   90.00
#
_symmetry.space_group_name_H-M   'P 1'
#
loop_
_entity.id
_entity.type
_entity.pdbx_description
1 polymer ?
#
loop_
_entity_poly.entity_id
_entity_poly.type
_entity_poly.pdbx_seq_one_letter_code
_entity_poly.pdbx_strand_id
1 'polypeptide(L)'
;MRVMWWLALAAPLLLVAAQAGAETIAAARYEAPVARYGHYALGPPHEYARVTATTDGGRTIALELPENEVFEDLAPRLVRLAPGGAAELLVIVSRRDAGSRLALVGLRGGVLAIGAQSAAIGTANRWLNPVGVADLDGDGRAEIAAVITPHIGGTLKVYRRRGRDLVEVAALAGFSNHVYGTIELALSSPVAVAGGMRLLVPDASRLALRMVALQKGRLVETGRCALGSPVTGPVKVISPREVSVGLASGPRVIAPGDCRR
;
A
#
# COMPACT_ATOMS: atom_id res chain seq x y z
N MET A 1 41.65 46.65 -58.00
CA MET A 1 41.39 45.23 -57.69
C MET A 1 41.29 45.05 -56.18
N ARG A 2 40.11 44.77 -55.64
CA ARG A 2 39.92 44.36 -54.24
C ARG A 2 39.01 43.13 -54.25
N VAL A 3 39.53 41.99 -53.82
CA VAL A 3 38.80 40.73 -53.73
C VAL A 3 38.25 40.63 -52.31
N MET A 4 36.92 40.56 -52.17
CA MET A 4 36.23 40.43 -50.89
C MET A 4 35.90 38.95 -50.67
N TRP A 5 36.48 38.34 -49.64
CA TRP A 5 36.22 36.95 -49.27
C TRP A 5 35.10 36.92 -48.22
N TRP A 6 34.02 36.22 -48.50
CA TRP A 6 32.95 35.95 -47.54
C TRP A 6 33.20 34.59 -46.89
N LEU A 7 33.54 34.58 -45.61
CA LEU A 7 33.60 33.37 -44.78
C LEU A 7 32.18 33.04 -44.30
N ALA A 8 31.57 32.00 -44.87
CA ALA A 8 30.32 31.43 -44.37
C ALA A 8 30.62 30.57 -43.14
N LEU A 9 30.24 31.07 -41.95
CA LEU A 9 30.25 30.30 -40.70
C LEU A 9 29.01 29.40 -40.67
N ALA A 10 29.19 28.10 -40.92
CA ALA A 10 28.19 27.08 -40.65
C ALA A 10 28.19 26.76 -39.15
N ALA A 11 27.16 27.22 -38.42
CA ALA A 11 26.95 26.85 -37.03
C ALA A 11 26.40 25.40 -36.97
N PRO A 12 27.00 24.48 -36.19
CA PRO A 12 26.47 23.14 -36.05
C PRO A 12 25.20 23.18 -35.18
N LEU A 13 24.09 22.73 -35.75
CA LEU A 13 22.83 22.52 -35.03
C LEU A 13 23.02 21.30 -34.10
N LEU A 14 23.28 21.55 -32.81
CA LEU A 14 23.25 20.51 -31.78
C LEU A 14 21.80 20.11 -31.53
N LEU A 15 21.35 19.02 -32.17
CA LEU A 15 20.10 18.34 -31.83
C LEU A 15 20.27 17.70 -30.45
N VAL A 16 19.84 18.40 -29.41
CA VAL A 16 19.62 17.80 -28.09
C VAL A 16 18.36 16.94 -28.21
N ALA A 17 18.52 15.65 -28.47
CA ALA A 17 17.43 14.69 -28.35
C ALA A 17 17.00 14.67 -26.88
N ALA A 18 15.82 15.20 -26.58
CA ALA A 18 15.19 14.97 -25.29
C ALA A 18 15.01 13.46 -25.14
N GLN A 19 15.73 12.84 -24.20
CA GLN A 19 15.39 11.49 -23.76
C GLN A 19 14.00 11.59 -23.13
N ALA A 20 12.97 11.24 -23.90
CA ALA A 20 11.65 11.03 -23.35
C ALA A 20 11.77 9.85 -22.37
N GLY A 21 11.86 10.17 -21.07
CA GLY A 21 11.81 9.16 -20.02
C GLY A 21 10.51 8.37 -20.16
N ALA A 22 10.56 7.07 -19.82
CA ALA A 22 9.33 6.30 -19.73
C ALA A 22 8.42 6.95 -18.68
N GLU A 23 7.19 7.30 -19.08
CA GLU A 23 6.20 7.86 -18.18
C GLU A 23 5.97 6.98 -16.95
N THR A 24 5.58 7.60 -15.84
CA THR A 24 5.28 6.93 -14.57
C THR A 24 3.85 7.23 -14.11
N ILE A 25 3.31 6.38 -13.23
CA ILE A 25 1.99 6.62 -12.63
C ILE A 25 2.10 7.77 -11.62
N ALA A 26 1.32 8.83 -11.81
CA ALA A 26 1.28 10.00 -10.94
C ALA A 26 0.08 9.97 -9.97
N ALA A 27 -1.07 9.48 -10.43
CA ALA A 27 -2.29 9.36 -9.62
C ALA A 27 -3.15 8.19 -10.11
N ALA A 28 -4.05 7.69 -9.26
CA ALA A 28 -5.02 6.69 -9.65
C ALA A 28 -6.30 6.75 -8.81
N ARG A 29 -7.39 6.24 -9.36
CA ARG A 29 -8.70 6.11 -8.71
C ARG A 29 -9.40 4.84 -9.16
N TYR A 30 -10.29 4.33 -8.32
CA TYR A 30 -11.22 3.28 -8.74
C TYR A 30 -12.42 3.89 -9.49
N GLU A 31 -12.94 3.15 -10.47
CA GLU A 31 -14.08 3.55 -11.31
C GLU A 31 -14.99 2.35 -11.58
N ALA A 32 -16.15 2.61 -12.18
CA ALA A 32 -17.17 1.61 -12.48
C ALA A 32 -17.58 0.82 -11.22
N PRO A 33 -18.30 1.48 -10.27
CA PRO A 33 -18.80 0.79 -9.09
C PRO A 33 -19.72 -0.36 -9.49
N VAL A 34 -19.62 -1.48 -8.78
CA VAL A 34 -20.37 -2.71 -9.04
C VAL A 34 -20.94 -3.29 -7.74
N ALA A 35 -21.93 -4.17 -7.85
CA ALA A 35 -22.54 -4.87 -6.72
C ALA A 35 -22.37 -6.40 -6.82
N ARG A 36 -21.39 -6.85 -7.61
CA ARG A 36 -21.26 -8.26 -8.03
C ARG A 36 -20.54 -9.15 -7.02
N TYR A 37 -19.82 -8.59 -6.05
CA TYR A 37 -19.17 -9.38 -5.01
C TYR A 37 -20.01 -9.37 -3.72
N GLY A 38 -20.54 -8.20 -3.35
CA GLY A 38 -21.57 -8.05 -2.32
C GLY A 38 -21.07 -8.25 -0.89
N HIS A 39 -19.76 -8.12 -0.65
CA HIS A 39 -19.19 -8.25 0.69
C HIS A 39 -19.36 -6.97 1.49
N TYR A 40 -19.04 -5.82 0.89
CA TYR A 40 -19.13 -4.50 1.52
C TYR A 40 -18.43 -4.39 2.89
N ALA A 41 -17.21 -4.94 3.02
CA ALA A 41 -16.42 -4.81 4.25
C ALA A 41 -16.24 -3.35 4.70
N LEU A 42 -16.21 -2.42 3.74
CA LEU A 42 -16.04 -0.98 3.91
C LEU A 42 -17.36 -0.21 3.91
N GLY A 43 -18.49 -0.92 3.82
CA GLY A 43 -19.78 -0.35 3.45
C GLY A 43 -19.96 -0.24 1.92
N PRO A 44 -21.21 -0.10 1.41
CA PRO A 44 -21.45 0.25 0.01
C PRO A 44 -21.00 1.69 -0.30
N PRO A 45 -20.56 2.02 -1.53
CA PRO A 45 -20.50 1.18 -2.73
C PRO A 45 -19.06 0.75 -3.09
N HIS A 46 -18.24 0.35 -2.12
CA HIS A 46 -16.77 0.22 -2.28
C HIS A 46 -16.29 -1.07 -2.97
N GLU A 47 -16.94 -1.42 -4.08
CA GLU A 47 -16.55 -2.49 -4.99
C GLU A 47 -16.50 -1.92 -6.42
N TYR A 48 -15.38 -2.12 -7.13
CA TYR A 48 -15.13 -1.46 -8.41
C TYR A 48 -14.63 -2.45 -9.47
N ALA A 49 -15.05 -2.26 -10.72
CA ALA A 49 -14.57 -3.08 -11.83
C ALA A 49 -13.26 -2.55 -12.44
N ARG A 50 -12.93 -1.28 -12.22
CA ARG A 50 -11.84 -0.60 -12.93
C ARG A 50 -10.95 0.20 -11.99
N VAL A 51 -9.65 0.23 -12.31
CA VAL A 51 -8.71 1.24 -11.81
C VAL A 51 -8.21 2.07 -12.99
N THR A 52 -8.24 3.39 -12.83
CA THR A 52 -7.77 4.36 -13.83
C THR A 52 -6.61 5.15 -13.24
N ALA A 53 -5.50 5.21 -13.97
CA ALA A 53 -4.31 5.95 -13.60
C ALA A 53 -4.06 7.12 -14.56
N THR A 54 -3.59 8.23 -13.99
CA THR A 54 -3.02 9.37 -14.72
C THR A 54 -1.51 9.30 -14.61
N THR A 55 -0.83 9.40 -15.76
CA THR A 55 0.63 9.42 -15.84
C THR A 55 1.19 10.82 -15.64
N ASP A 56 2.48 10.94 -15.34
CA ASP A 56 3.21 12.21 -15.34
C ASP A 56 3.23 12.91 -16.71
N GLY A 57 3.09 12.16 -17.80
CA GLY A 57 2.85 12.68 -19.16
C GLY A 57 1.41 13.10 -19.45
N GLY A 58 0.49 13.00 -18.49
CA GLY A 58 -0.91 13.41 -18.64
C GLY A 58 -1.83 12.39 -19.31
N ARG A 59 -1.31 11.23 -19.75
CA ARG A 59 -2.15 10.14 -20.28
C ARG A 59 -3.01 9.52 -19.19
N THR A 60 -4.24 9.17 -19.55
CA THR A 60 -5.15 8.39 -18.70
C THR A 60 -5.27 6.97 -19.25
N ILE A 61 -4.99 5.99 -18.40
CA ILE A 61 -4.93 4.57 -18.78
C ILE A 61 -5.70 3.76 -17.73
N ALA A 62 -6.44 2.75 -18.15
CA ALA A 62 -7.27 1.93 -17.26
C ALA A 62 -6.88 0.45 -17.30
N LEU A 63 -7.13 -0.23 -16.17
CA LEU A 63 -7.17 -1.68 -16.06
C LEU A 63 -8.55 -2.09 -15.58
N GLU A 64 -9.21 -2.95 -16.34
CA GLU A 64 -10.51 -3.53 -16.01
C GLU A 64 -10.33 -4.97 -15.54
N LEU A 65 -11.01 -5.33 -14.45
CA LEU A 65 -11.01 -6.68 -13.91
C LEU A 65 -12.07 -7.54 -14.61
N PRO A 66 -11.84 -8.87 -14.70
CA PRO A 66 -12.85 -9.79 -15.18
C PRO A 66 -14.08 -9.78 -14.26
N GLU A 67 -15.21 -10.27 -14.78
CA GLU A 67 -16.52 -10.21 -14.12
C GLU A 67 -16.56 -10.92 -12.75
N ASN A 68 -15.73 -11.93 -12.53
CA ASN A 68 -15.64 -12.67 -11.28
C ASN A 68 -14.76 -12.00 -10.20
N GLU A 69 -14.19 -10.82 -10.50
CA GLU A 69 -13.32 -10.07 -9.60
C GLU A 69 -13.81 -8.63 -9.38
N VAL A 70 -13.42 -8.02 -8.26
CA VAL A 70 -13.61 -6.59 -7.96
C VAL A 70 -12.38 -6.03 -7.27
N PHE A 71 -12.14 -4.74 -7.41
CA PHE A 71 -11.31 -4.00 -6.47
C PHE A 71 -12.16 -3.69 -5.23
N GLU A 72 -11.69 -4.07 -4.04
CA GLU A 72 -12.42 -3.93 -2.76
C GLU A 72 -11.63 -3.06 -1.78
N ASP A 73 -11.63 -1.75 -2.04
CA ASP A 73 -10.78 -0.74 -1.37
C ASP A 73 -11.32 0.67 -1.66
N LEU A 74 -10.79 1.71 -1.00
CA LEU A 74 -11.26 3.09 -1.19
C LEU A 74 -10.45 3.88 -2.22
N ALA A 75 -9.13 3.67 -2.25
CA ALA A 75 -8.23 4.31 -3.20
C ALA A 75 -7.01 3.43 -3.46
N PRO A 76 -6.54 3.32 -4.71
CA PRO A 76 -5.27 2.67 -5.01
C PRO A 76 -4.13 3.39 -4.27
N ARG A 77 -3.23 2.63 -3.64
CA ARG A 77 -2.07 3.22 -2.93
C ARG A 77 -0.88 3.25 -3.88
N LEU A 78 -0.39 4.44 -4.24
CA LEU A 78 0.82 4.58 -5.05
C LEU A 78 2.06 4.25 -4.19
N VAL A 79 2.86 3.27 -4.61
CA VAL A 79 4.02 2.76 -3.85
C VAL A 79 5.25 2.58 -4.72
N ARG A 80 6.43 2.55 -4.09
CA ARG A 80 7.69 2.13 -4.70
C ARG A 80 8.33 1.08 -3.80
N LEU A 81 8.79 -0.02 -4.39
CA LEU A 81 9.39 -1.13 -3.64
C LEU A 81 10.90 -1.00 -3.45
N ALA A 82 11.54 -0.04 -4.10
CA ALA A 82 12.96 0.25 -3.94
C ALA A 82 13.24 1.72 -4.32
N PRO A 83 14.32 2.33 -3.79
CA PRO A 83 14.81 3.61 -4.27
C PRO A 83 15.05 3.58 -5.78
N GLY A 84 14.50 4.56 -6.51
CA GLY A 84 14.57 4.61 -7.98
C GLY A 84 13.73 3.56 -8.73
N GLY A 85 13.04 2.66 -8.02
CA GLY A 85 12.13 1.70 -8.61
C GLY A 85 10.88 2.36 -9.21
N ALA A 86 10.23 1.67 -10.15
CA ALA A 86 8.99 2.14 -10.76
C ALA A 86 7.88 2.33 -9.71
N ALA A 87 7.05 3.36 -9.90
CA ALA A 87 5.84 3.52 -9.11
C ALA A 87 4.78 2.51 -9.56
N GLU A 88 4.18 1.82 -8.59
CA GLU A 88 3.13 0.82 -8.80
C GLU A 88 1.93 1.15 -7.89
N LEU A 89 0.75 0.68 -8.26
CA LEU A 89 -0.44 0.78 -7.43
C LEU A 89 -0.59 -0.51 -6.63
N LEU A 90 -0.58 -0.39 -5.30
CA LEU A 90 -1.05 -1.44 -4.42
C LEU A 90 -2.58 -1.40 -4.34
N VAL A 91 -3.20 -2.52 -4.73
CA VAL A 91 -4.65 -2.69 -4.79
C VAL A 91 -5.06 -3.99 -4.10
N ILE A 92 -6.34 -4.07 -3.72
CA ILE A 92 -6.97 -5.26 -3.14
C ILE A 92 -7.93 -5.81 -4.19
N VAL A 93 -7.67 -7.03 -4.69
CA VAL A 93 -8.54 -7.70 -5.66
C VAL A 93 -9.26 -8.85 -4.98
N SER A 94 -10.58 -8.84 -5.00
CA SER A 94 -11.43 -9.88 -4.43
C SER A 94 -12.07 -10.72 -5.52
N ARG A 95 -11.97 -12.05 -5.39
CA ARG A 95 -12.58 -13.01 -6.31
C ARG A 95 -13.71 -13.77 -5.61
N ARG A 96 -14.81 -14.01 -6.33
CA ARG A 96 -16.03 -14.66 -5.81
C ARG A 96 -15.81 -16.03 -5.15
N ASP A 97 -14.82 -16.80 -5.56
CA ASP A 97 -14.56 -18.15 -5.06
C ASP A 97 -13.38 -18.23 -4.07
N ALA A 98 -12.47 -17.25 -4.08
CA ALA A 98 -11.19 -17.34 -3.37
C ALA A 98 -10.90 -16.20 -2.37
N GLY A 99 -11.75 -15.18 -2.31
CA GLY A 99 -11.54 -13.99 -1.47
C GLY A 99 -10.50 -13.02 -2.02
N SER A 100 -10.00 -12.15 -1.16
CA SER A 100 -9.07 -11.08 -1.53
C SER A 100 -7.63 -11.55 -1.74
N ARG A 101 -6.88 -10.77 -2.51
CA ARG A 101 -5.43 -10.83 -2.63
C ARG A 101 -4.86 -9.42 -2.77
N LEU A 102 -3.59 -9.27 -2.40
CA LEU A 102 -2.82 -8.08 -2.74
C LEU A 102 -2.35 -8.19 -4.20
N ALA A 103 -2.39 -7.08 -4.93
CA ALA A 103 -1.78 -6.98 -6.26
C ALA A 103 -1.03 -5.66 -6.42
N LEU A 104 0.04 -5.70 -7.21
CA LEU A 104 0.75 -4.52 -7.69
C LEU A 104 0.44 -4.33 -9.17
N VAL A 105 -0.18 -3.21 -9.49
CA VAL A 105 -0.47 -2.80 -10.87
C VAL A 105 0.59 -1.78 -11.30
N GLY A 106 1.29 -2.08 -12.38
CA GLY A 106 2.34 -1.21 -12.93
C GLY A 106 2.02 -0.78 -14.37
N LEU A 107 2.66 0.30 -14.80
CA LEU A 107 2.65 0.76 -16.19
C LEU A 107 3.76 0.06 -16.98
N ARG A 108 3.40 -0.74 -17.99
CA ARG A 108 4.35 -1.46 -18.86
C ARG A 108 3.92 -1.33 -20.31
N GLY A 109 4.82 -0.90 -21.19
CA GLY A 109 4.50 -0.74 -22.61
C GLY A 109 3.30 0.19 -22.87
N GLY A 110 3.08 1.19 -21.99
CA GLY A 110 1.96 2.12 -22.11
C GLY A 110 0.59 1.58 -21.66
N VAL A 111 0.53 0.39 -21.05
CA VAL A 111 -0.71 -0.17 -20.47
C VAL A 111 -0.55 -0.49 -18.98
N LEU A 112 -1.65 -0.44 -18.22
CA LEU A 112 -1.68 -0.93 -16.85
C LEU A 112 -1.82 -2.45 -16.83
N ALA A 113 -1.02 -3.13 -16.01
CA ALA A 113 -1.09 -4.57 -15.84
C ALA A 113 -0.72 -4.99 -14.41
N ILE A 114 -1.32 -6.08 -13.93
CA ILE A 114 -0.90 -6.72 -12.68
C ILE A 114 0.52 -7.29 -12.90
N GLY A 115 1.49 -6.67 -12.23
CA GLY A 115 2.90 -7.03 -12.31
C GLY A 115 3.32 -8.06 -11.27
N ALA A 116 2.64 -8.09 -10.12
CA ALA A 116 2.79 -9.11 -9.09
C ALA A 116 1.51 -9.23 -8.23
N GLN A 117 1.28 -10.40 -7.62
CA GLN A 117 0.14 -10.62 -6.72
C GLN A 117 0.43 -11.69 -5.66
N SER A 118 -0.27 -11.65 -4.53
CA SER A 118 -0.25 -12.73 -3.53
C SER A 118 -1.19 -13.87 -3.93
N ALA A 119 -1.06 -15.01 -3.26
CA ALA A 119 -2.16 -15.98 -3.22
C ALA A 119 -3.42 -15.32 -2.62
N ALA A 120 -4.59 -15.78 -3.05
CA ALA A 120 -5.85 -15.38 -2.45
C ALA A 120 -5.99 -15.98 -1.03
N ILE A 121 -6.71 -15.28 -0.16
CA ILE A 121 -6.70 -15.57 1.29
C ILE A 121 -7.78 -16.56 1.75
N GLY A 122 -8.28 -17.41 0.85
CA GLY A 122 -9.11 -18.55 1.19
C GLY A 122 -10.38 -18.61 0.35
N THR A 123 -11.51 -18.28 0.96
CA THR A 123 -12.85 -18.37 0.36
C THR A 123 -13.43 -16.99 0.09
N ALA A 124 -14.59 -16.94 -0.57
CA ALA A 124 -15.41 -15.73 -0.70
C ALA A 124 -15.51 -14.94 0.62
N ASN A 125 -15.59 -13.60 0.50
CA ASN A 125 -15.75 -12.64 1.60
C ASN A 125 -14.65 -12.70 2.66
N ARG A 126 -13.48 -13.22 2.29
CA ARG A 126 -12.25 -13.04 3.07
C ARG A 126 -11.54 -11.81 2.54
N TRP A 127 -11.44 -10.79 3.40
CA TRP A 127 -10.81 -9.52 3.08
C TRP A 127 -9.58 -9.28 3.96
N LEU A 128 -8.72 -8.36 3.53
CA LEU A 128 -7.50 -7.94 4.21
C LEU A 128 -7.38 -6.42 4.16
N ASN A 129 -6.76 -5.82 5.17
CA ASN A 129 -6.43 -4.40 5.15
C ASN A 129 -4.90 -4.19 5.16
N PRO A 130 -4.32 -3.49 4.16
CA PRO A 130 -2.92 -3.09 4.19
C PRO A 130 -2.58 -2.26 5.43
N VAL A 131 -1.48 -2.62 6.10
CA VAL A 131 -0.85 -1.78 7.13
C VAL A 131 0.01 -0.71 6.46
N GLY A 132 0.73 -1.08 5.40
CA GLY A 132 1.58 -0.16 4.65
C GLY A 132 2.68 -0.87 3.87
N VAL A 133 3.50 -0.07 3.19
CA VAL A 133 4.67 -0.51 2.42
C VAL A 133 5.89 0.24 2.92
N ALA A 134 6.90 -0.49 3.40
CA ALA A 134 8.13 0.07 3.93
C ALA A 134 9.25 -0.98 3.92
N ASP A 135 10.51 -0.54 3.93
CA ASP A 135 11.67 -1.40 4.14
C ASP A 135 11.73 -1.82 5.62
N LEU A 136 11.15 -2.97 5.94
CA LEU A 136 10.90 -3.41 7.31
C LEU A 136 12.12 -4.03 7.96
N ASP A 137 13.04 -4.61 7.19
CA ASP A 137 14.28 -5.19 7.70
C ASP A 137 15.56 -4.43 7.32
N GLY A 138 15.46 -3.35 6.55
CA GLY A 138 16.55 -2.43 6.26
C GLY A 138 17.46 -2.88 5.11
N ASP A 139 16.98 -3.73 4.21
CA ASP A 139 17.76 -4.25 3.08
C ASP A 139 17.71 -3.34 1.82
N GLY A 140 16.98 -2.21 1.91
CA GLY A 140 16.76 -1.26 0.83
C GLY A 140 15.58 -1.60 -0.08
N ARG A 141 14.84 -2.70 0.19
CA ARG A 141 13.62 -3.08 -0.54
C ARG A 141 12.44 -3.10 0.41
N ALA A 142 11.35 -2.48 -0.02
CA ALA A 142 10.14 -2.44 0.79
C ALA A 142 9.37 -3.78 0.76
N GLU A 143 8.92 -4.19 1.94
CA GLU A 143 7.87 -5.18 2.10
C GLU A 143 6.48 -4.55 2.12
N ILE A 144 5.47 -5.39 1.91
CA ILE A 144 4.06 -5.03 2.07
C ILE A 144 3.53 -5.75 3.31
N ALA A 145 3.01 -5.01 4.28
CA ALA A 145 2.36 -5.56 5.46
C ALA A 145 0.84 -5.40 5.36
N ALA A 146 0.09 -6.43 5.76
CA ALA A 146 -1.38 -6.42 5.79
C ALA A 146 -1.92 -7.28 6.92
N VAL A 147 -3.08 -6.93 7.47
CA VAL A 147 -3.82 -7.80 8.39
C VAL A 147 -4.86 -8.56 7.58
N ILE A 148 -4.73 -9.88 7.59
CA ILE A 148 -5.65 -10.81 6.95
C ILE A 148 -6.85 -11.04 7.89
N THR A 149 -8.05 -10.97 7.30
CA THR A 149 -9.33 -11.19 7.97
C THR A 149 -9.44 -10.42 9.31
N PRO A 150 -9.28 -9.08 9.30
CA PRO A 150 -9.17 -8.27 10.51
C PRO A 150 -10.40 -8.33 11.43
N HIS A 151 -11.54 -8.85 10.94
CA HIS A 151 -12.79 -8.97 11.70
C HIS A 151 -12.98 -10.34 12.37
N ILE A 152 -12.15 -11.33 12.04
CA ILE A 152 -12.30 -12.71 12.55
C ILE A 152 -10.95 -13.31 12.95
N GLY A 153 -10.04 -13.53 11.99
CA GLY A 153 -8.82 -14.31 12.20
C GLY A 153 -7.64 -13.43 12.60
N GLY A 154 -7.56 -12.23 12.01
CA GLY A 154 -6.67 -11.19 12.50
C GLY A 154 -5.20 -11.57 12.49
N THR A 155 -4.66 -11.89 11.32
CA THR A 155 -3.25 -12.28 11.17
C THR A 155 -2.48 -11.19 10.44
N LEU A 156 -1.50 -10.57 11.10
CA LEU A 156 -0.54 -9.69 10.46
C LEU A 156 0.41 -10.54 9.61
N LYS A 157 0.48 -10.23 8.32
CA LYS A 157 1.38 -10.87 7.36
C LYS A 157 2.28 -9.84 6.68
N VAL A 158 3.47 -10.29 6.31
CA VAL A 158 4.44 -9.51 5.54
C VAL A 158 4.77 -10.26 4.25
N TYR A 159 4.80 -9.52 3.14
CA TYR A 159 5.04 -10.03 1.80
C TYR A 159 6.26 -9.37 1.16
N ARG A 160 7.06 -10.17 0.45
CA ARG A 160 8.12 -9.72 -0.46
C ARG A 160 7.77 -10.01 -1.89
N ARG A 161 8.11 -9.08 -2.78
CA ARG A 161 8.03 -9.34 -4.22
C ARG A 161 9.14 -10.31 -4.66
N ARG A 162 8.76 -11.40 -5.32
CA ARG A 162 9.64 -12.31 -6.05
C ARG A 162 9.10 -12.49 -7.47
N GLY A 163 9.66 -11.73 -8.42
CA GLY A 163 9.18 -11.73 -9.80
C GLY A 163 7.72 -11.25 -9.89
N ARG A 164 6.81 -12.18 -10.23
CA ARG A 164 5.36 -11.97 -10.36
C ARG A 164 4.56 -12.33 -9.09
N ASP A 165 5.24 -12.77 -8.04
CA ASP A 165 4.59 -13.21 -6.81
C ASP A 165 4.87 -12.24 -5.66
N LEU A 166 3.87 -12.02 -4.82
CA LEU A 166 4.03 -11.45 -3.48
C LEU A 166 4.05 -12.63 -2.50
N VAL A 167 5.25 -13.02 -2.11
CA VAL A 167 5.50 -14.21 -1.27
C VAL A 167 5.44 -13.80 0.19
N GLU A 168 4.62 -14.49 0.97
CA GLU A 168 4.58 -14.36 2.42
C GLU A 168 5.93 -14.76 3.03
N VAL A 169 6.52 -13.88 3.84
CA VAL A 169 7.81 -14.11 4.50
C VAL A 169 7.71 -14.17 6.01
N ALA A 170 6.62 -13.65 6.60
CA ALA A 170 6.36 -13.74 8.03
C ALA A 170 4.87 -13.55 8.34
N ALA A 171 4.42 -14.15 9.43
CA ALA A 171 3.07 -14.01 9.95
C ALA A 171 3.05 -13.98 11.49
N LEU A 172 2.08 -13.26 12.06
CA LEU A 172 1.82 -13.19 13.50
C LEU A 172 0.33 -12.95 13.75
N ALA A 173 -0.30 -13.76 14.60
CA ALA A 173 -1.72 -13.66 14.91
C ALA A 173 -2.04 -12.59 15.97
N GLY A 174 -3.33 -12.28 16.11
CA GLY A 174 -3.89 -11.47 17.20
C GLY A 174 -3.96 -9.97 16.90
N PHE A 175 -4.40 -9.60 15.70
CA PHE A 175 -4.49 -8.20 15.25
C PHE A 175 -5.84 -7.88 14.63
N SER A 176 -6.28 -6.62 14.75
CA SER A 176 -7.45 -6.10 14.05
C SER A 176 -7.20 -4.63 13.69
N ASN A 177 -6.97 -4.32 12.41
CA ASN A 177 -6.76 -2.94 11.94
C ASN A 177 -7.94 -2.41 11.10
N HIS A 178 -9.16 -2.93 11.32
CA HIS A 178 -10.34 -2.43 10.65
C HIS A 178 -11.60 -2.67 11.48
N VAL A 179 -12.55 -1.74 11.44
CA VAL A 179 -13.89 -1.91 11.99
C VAL A 179 -14.83 -2.22 10.82
N TYR A 180 -15.49 -3.38 10.85
CA TYR A 180 -16.37 -3.81 9.77
C TYR A 180 -17.47 -2.77 9.48
N GLY A 181 -17.70 -2.51 8.20
CA GLY A 181 -18.71 -1.55 7.72
C GLY A 181 -18.30 -0.08 7.82
N THR A 182 -17.03 0.21 8.14
CA THR A 182 -16.52 1.59 8.20
C THR A 182 -15.54 1.86 7.06
N ILE A 183 -15.35 3.13 6.71
CA ILE A 183 -14.41 3.56 5.67
C ILE A 183 -13.00 3.84 6.20
N GLU A 184 -12.76 3.74 7.51
CA GLU A 184 -11.48 4.09 8.09
C GLU A 184 -10.50 2.92 7.96
N LEU A 185 -9.55 3.03 7.03
CA LEU A 185 -8.55 2.01 6.73
C LEU A 185 -7.23 2.19 7.50
N ALA A 186 -7.00 3.33 8.14
CA ALA A 186 -5.70 3.72 8.66
C ALA A 186 -5.51 3.45 10.16
N LEU A 187 -6.17 2.42 10.72
CA LEU A 187 -5.99 2.01 12.14
C LEU A 187 -4.58 1.49 12.46
N SER A 188 -3.70 1.40 11.47
CA SER A 188 -2.34 0.88 11.60
C SER A 188 -1.38 1.67 10.70
N SER A 189 -0.10 1.71 11.07
CA SER A 189 0.91 2.47 10.32
C SER A 189 2.32 1.90 10.50
N PRO A 190 3.15 1.85 9.45
CA PRO A 190 4.59 1.67 9.58
C PRO A 190 5.25 2.97 10.08
N VAL A 191 6.14 2.87 11.06
CA VAL A 191 6.84 4.02 11.67
C VAL A 191 8.33 3.73 11.83
N ALA A 192 9.16 4.73 11.55
CA ALA A 192 10.58 4.70 11.87
C ALA A 192 10.76 5.12 13.33
N VAL A 193 11.17 4.19 14.20
CA VAL A 193 11.38 4.46 15.64
C VAL A 193 12.60 3.70 16.14
N ALA A 194 13.39 4.33 17.01
CA ALA A 194 14.57 3.73 17.64
C ALA A 194 15.54 3.06 16.64
N GLY A 195 15.75 3.71 15.48
CA GLY A 195 16.70 3.26 14.46
C GLY A 195 16.22 2.10 13.58
N GLY A 196 14.92 1.77 13.58
CA GLY A 196 14.37 0.78 12.65
C GLY A 196 12.88 0.95 12.37
N MET A 197 12.39 0.27 11.34
CA MET A 197 10.97 0.26 11.01
C MET A 197 10.19 -0.64 11.97
N ARG A 198 9.02 -0.15 12.41
CA ARG A 198 8.05 -0.88 13.22
C ARG A 198 6.67 -0.75 12.60
N LEU A 199 5.86 -1.79 12.74
CA LEU A 199 4.45 -1.77 12.42
C LEU A 199 3.68 -1.47 13.71
N LEU A 200 2.91 -0.39 13.71
CA LEU A 200 1.94 -0.10 14.76
C LEU A 200 0.61 -0.69 14.34
N VAL A 201 0.15 -1.73 15.04
CA VAL A 201 -1.08 -2.45 14.70
C VAL A 201 -1.86 -2.73 15.98
N PRO A 202 -3.17 -2.42 16.03
CA PRO A 202 -3.98 -2.77 17.18
C PRO A 202 -4.06 -4.29 17.35
N ASP A 203 -4.12 -4.74 18.60
CA ASP A 203 -4.42 -6.14 18.90
C ASP A 203 -5.85 -6.52 18.46
N ALA A 204 -6.21 -7.80 18.58
CA ALA A 204 -7.51 -8.29 18.16
C ALA A 204 -8.69 -7.57 18.86
N SER A 205 -8.50 -7.13 20.12
CA SER A 205 -9.51 -6.37 20.86
C SER A 205 -9.54 -4.87 20.50
N ARG A 206 -8.52 -4.39 19.78
CA ARG A 206 -8.22 -2.98 19.53
C ARG A 206 -7.99 -2.14 20.79
N LEU A 207 -7.79 -2.76 21.96
CA LEU A 207 -7.52 -2.08 23.24
C LEU A 207 -6.02 -1.97 23.55
N ALA A 208 -5.15 -2.50 22.70
CA ALA A 208 -3.72 -2.27 22.80
C ALA A 208 -3.14 -1.96 21.42
N LEU A 209 -2.23 -0.99 21.34
CA LEU A 209 -1.39 -0.79 20.16
C LEU A 209 -0.11 -1.61 20.31
N ARG A 210 0.07 -2.60 19.43
CA ARG A 210 1.26 -3.47 19.41
C ARG A 210 2.27 -2.89 18.43
N MET A 211 3.54 -2.89 18.82
CA MET A 211 4.67 -2.54 17.97
C MET A 211 5.35 -3.83 17.51
N VAL A 212 5.45 -4.02 16.19
CA VAL A 212 6.00 -5.25 15.62
C VAL A 212 7.15 -4.94 14.68
N ALA A 213 8.28 -5.64 14.83
CA ALA A 213 9.41 -5.58 13.93
C ALA A 213 9.48 -6.84 13.05
N LEU A 214 9.98 -6.71 11.83
CA LEU A 214 10.47 -7.85 11.05
C LEU A 214 11.94 -8.08 11.40
N GLN A 215 12.27 -9.22 11.99
CA GLN A 215 13.62 -9.57 12.42
C GLN A 215 13.95 -10.98 11.99
N LYS A 216 15.00 -11.15 11.17
CA LYS A 216 15.46 -12.47 10.69
C LYS A 216 14.32 -13.32 10.11
N GLY A 217 13.45 -12.71 9.30
CA GLY A 217 12.31 -13.38 8.68
C GLY A 217 11.14 -13.69 9.64
N ARG A 218 11.08 -13.07 10.82
CA ARG A 218 9.98 -13.27 11.78
C ARG A 218 9.39 -11.95 12.24
N LEU A 219 8.08 -11.93 12.46
CA LEU A 219 7.42 -10.82 13.14
C LEU A 219 7.57 -10.97 14.65
N VAL A 220 8.16 -9.96 15.29
CA VAL A 220 8.44 -9.92 16.73
C VAL A 220 7.79 -8.70 17.33
N GLU A 221 6.91 -8.88 18.33
CA GLU A 221 6.36 -7.77 19.11
C GLU A 221 7.47 -7.15 19.96
N THR A 222 7.81 -5.89 19.72
CA THR A 222 8.87 -5.15 20.44
C THR A 222 8.33 -4.24 21.54
N GLY A 223 7.01 -4.07 21.63
CA GLY A 223 6.38 -3.38 22.74
C GLY A 223 4.88 -3.23 22.56
N ARG A 224 4.20 -2.75 23.60
CA ARG A 224 2.74 -2.68 23.68
C ARG A 224 2.30 -1.48 24.48
N CYS A 225 1.34 -0.73 23.94
CA CYS A 225 0.68 0.36 24.66
C CYS A 225 -0.77 -0.02 24.96
N ALA A 226 -1.13 -0.12 26.24
CA ALA A 226 -2.51 -0.26 26.66
C ALA A 226 -3.30 1.04 26.36
N LEU A 227 -4.51 0.87 25.84
CA LEU A 227 -5.41 1.95 25.45
C LEU A 227 -6.67 1.89 26.32
N GLY A 228 -7.20 3.05 26.70
CA GLY A 228 -8.41 3.14 27.53
C GLY A 228 -9.72 2.90 26.76
N SER A 229 -9.67 2.87 25.42
CA SER A 229 -10.80 2.54 24.57
C SER A 229 -10.32 1.98 23.23
N PRO A 230 -11.18 1.29 22.45
CA PRO A 230 -10.78 0.67 21.20
C PRO A 230 -10.26 1.67 20.17
N VAL A 231 -9.25 1.29 19.40
CA VAL A 231 -8.85 2.01 18.19
C VAL A 231 -9.98 1.91 17.15
N THR A 232 -10.52 3.05 16.74
CA THR A 232 -11.58 3.15 15.71
C THR A 232 -11.24 4.17 14.63
N GLY A 233 -10.19 4.95 14.85
CA GLY A 233 -9.71 6.00 13.98
C GLY A 233 -8.27 5.77 13.52
N PRO A 234 -7.70 6.75 12.83
CA PRO A 234 -6.40 6.59 12.20
C PRO A 234 -5.25 6.60 13.22
N VAL A 235 -4.19 5.85 12.92
CA VAL A 235 -2.87 5.97 13.55
C VAL A 235 -2.01 6.87 12.67
N LYS A 236 -1.74 8.09 13.14
CA LYS A 236 -0.99 9.11 12.40
C LYS A 236 0.35 9.38 13.08
N VAL A 237 1.43 9.35 12.29
CA VAL A 237 2.74 9.81 12.78
C VAL A 237 2.71 11.33 12.90
N ILE A 238 2.92 11.84 14.11
CA ILE A 238 3.05 13.29 14.36
C ILE A 238 4.52 13.69 14.24
N SER A 239 5.40 12.90 14.84
CA SER A 239 6.85 13.11 14.85
C SER A 239 7.57 11.76 14.91
N PRO A 240 8.90 11.72 14.79
CA PRO A 240 9.68 10.48 14.98
C PRO A 240 9.50 9.81 16.35
N ARG A 241 8.90 10.51 17.33
CA ARG A 241 8.71 10.02 18.70
C ARG A 241 7.25 9.89 19.10
N GLU A 242 6.32 10.45 18.35
CA GLU A 242 4.92 10.57 18.75
C GLU A 242 3.98 10.18 17.62
N VAL A 243 2.91 9.47 17.99
CA VAL A 243 1.82 9.11 17.09
C VAL A 243 0.49 9.48 17.73
N SER A 244 -0.44 9.99 16.93
CA SER A 244 -1.84 10.12 17.30
C SER A 244 -2.57 8.83 16.98
N VAL A 245 -3.32 8.31 17.93
CA VAL A 245 -4.17 7.13 17.76
C VAL A 245 -5.62 7.55 17.93
N GLY A 246 -6.43 7.38 16.88
CA GLY A 246 -7.87 7.61 16.94
C GLY A 246 -8.56 6.52 17.75
N LEU A 247 -8.96 6.84 18.98
CA LEU A 247 -9.73 5.94 19.84
C LEU A 247 -11.22 6.29 19.79
N ALA A 248 -12.08 5.35 20.18
CA ALA A 248 -13.52 5.57 20.31
C ALA A 248 -13.85 6.70 21.30
N SER A 249 -13.02 6.89 22.33
CA SER A 249 -13.15 7.98 23.30
C SER A 249 -12.53 9.32 22.84
N GLY A 250 -12.01 9.38 21.62
CA GLY A 250 -11.28 10.53 21.07
C GLY A 250 -9.79 10.24 20.84
N PRO A 251 -9.10 11.04 20.01
CA PRO A 251 -7.69 10.84 19.69
C PRO A 251 -6.78 10.96 20.92
N ARG A 252 -5.76 10.11 21.00
CA ARG A 252 -4.72 10.15 22.04
C ARG A 252 -3.35 10.17 21.40
N VAL A 253 -2.48 11.08 21.86
CA VAL A 253 -1.05 11.05 21.52
C VAL A 253 -0.35 10.04 22.42
N ILE A 254 0.46 9.18 21.83
CA ILE A 254 1.33 8.25 22.54
C ILE A 254 2.75 8.39 21.99
N ALA A 255 3.74 8.13 22.83
CA ALA A 255 5.11 7.96 22.41
C ALA A 255 5.41 6.45 22.27
N PRO A 256 5.56 5.90 21.04
CA PRO A 256 5.80 4.47 20.87
C PRO A 256 7.03 3.97 21.65
N GLY A 257 8.05 4.81 21.83
CA GLY A 257 9.24 4.48 22.62
C GLY A 257 8.95 4.17 24.10
N ASP A 258 7.84 4.64 24.66
CA ASP A 258 7.46 4.44 26.06
C ASP A 258 6.62 3.18 26.27
N CYS A 259 6.14 2.57 25.19
CA CYS A 259 5.34 1.35 25.21
C CYS A 259 6.24 0.14 25.56
N ARG A 260 6.27 -0.26 26.83
CA ARG A 260 7.04 -1.42 27.31
C ARG A 260 6.41 -2.75 26.89
N ARG A 261 7.16 -3.83 27.12
CA ARG A 261 6.68 -5.21 27.01
C ARG A 261 6.31 -5.74 28.38
#